data_AF-A0A1G0N1Z3-F1
#
_entry.id   AF-A0A1G0N1Z3-F1
#
_cell.length_a   1.000
_cell.length_b   1.000
_cell.length_c   1.000
_cell.angle_alpha   90.00
_cell.angle_beta   90.00
_cell.angle_gamma   90.00
#
_symmetry.space_group_name_H-M   'P 1'
#
loop_
_entity.id
_entity.type
_entity.pdbx_description
1 polymer ?
#
loop_
_entity_poly.entity_id
_entity_poly.type
_entity_poly.pdbx_seq_one_letter_code
_entity_poly.pdbx_strand_id
1 'polypeptide(L)'
;MRSLVLVFSILLFTIPSTVQAQGLRFYGDILLSRGIDKFVAAQGNKPVHEALAPFLRRDGINVVNLEGAVGDAAGCAAGHTPCFATWEKLLSLLDGFDIVSLENNHSMDLGTKGLKAAARELKKLKLVPLEGKRFSTVATTDHGNIAVVAVTDVVNAAADRSHLAMADSEEVLQEIRRLKARSTVVAVYVHWGRELLPVATERMQGLAHKYVAAGADVIVGTHPHVAGSAACVEGKPVVWSLGNFLFDQKYESTKKGAVLDCAIGDDGKLRCSLIGHETALNSYLPALSVGDPHKVENSVLAACTPEVTRTWIGKFTRDKREKRLVIKGADAAHSLSFLELYDLTSGKREAKTPPMPIRKVQPVDLNSDGITEIMLIQEIYSAFDRETAKRVYLYSMDGGFHALWRGSALSRPLLDATFTREGKGKPFLVALHSADSFLARTPSTKERTIMSYRWNGFGFSGIKEVRGETFADSVASAKGKLRFLHKGSILNEITLKLSGGF
;
A
#
# COMPACT_ATOMS: atom_id res chain seq x y z
N MET A 1 -24.42 -40.38 -14.13
CA MET A 1 -23.27 -39.71 -13.49
C MET A 1 -22.87 -38.52 -14.34
N ARG A 2 -23.32 -37.31 -13.99
CA ARG A 2 -22.92 -36.06 -14.67
C ARG A 2 -22.04 -35.29 -13.70
N SER A 3 -20.72 -35.33 -13.92
CA SER A 3 -19.76 -34.57 -13.13
C SER A 3 -19.80 -33.11 -13.57
N LEU A 4 -20.29 -32.25 -12.68
CA LEU A 4 -20.31 -30.81 -12.84
C LEU A 4 -18.87 -30.30 -12.59
N VAL A 5 -18.20 -29.84 -13.65
CA VAL A 5 -16.89 -29.17 -13.53
C VAL A 5 -17.11 -27.80 -12.92
N LEU A 6 -16.66 -27.62 -11.67
CA LEU A 6 -16.69 -26.35 -10.96
C LEU A 6 -15.59 -25.44 -11.55
N VAL A 7 -15.96 -24.52 -12.44
CA VAL A 7 -15.06 -23.49 -12.96
C VAL A 7 -14.84 -22.45 -11.86
N PHE A 8 -13.70 -22.51 -11.18
CA PHE A 8 -13.20 -21.42 -10.34
C PHE A 8 -12.79 -20.25 -11.22
N SER A 9 -13.72 -19.33 -11.50
CA SER A 9 -13.39 -18.01 -12.06
C SER A 9 -12.69 -17.17 -10.99
N ILE A 10 -11.36 -17.21 -10.98
CA ILE A 10 -10.53 -16.23 -10.26
C ILE A 10 -10.63 -14.92 -11.04
N LEU A 11 -11.56 -14.03 -10.65
CA LEU A 11 -11.53 -12.64 -11.09
C LEU A 11 -10.34 -11.95 -10.41
N LEU A 12 -9.20 -11.95 -11.08
CA LEU A 12 -8.13 -10.96 -10.88
C LEU A 12 -8.70 -9.60 -11.26
N PHE A 13 -9.32 -8.90 -10.30
CA PHE A 13 -9.52 -7.46 -10.44
C PHE A 13 -8.14 -6.81 -10.34
N THR A 14 -7.59 -6.45 -11.50
CA THR A 14 -6.52 -5.46 -11.57
C THR A 14 -7.06 -4.17 -10.97
N ILE A 15 -6.61 -3.83 -9.76
CA ILE A 15 -6.66 -2.46 -9.26
C ILE A 15 -6.06 -1.58 -10.37
N PRO A 16 -6.68 -0.45 -10.75
CA PRO A 16 -6.01 0.51 -11.61
C PRO A 16 -4.65 0.84 -11.00
N SER A 17 -3.60 0.57 -11.76
CA SER A 17 -2.23 0.47 -11.30
C SER A 17 -1.79 1.70 -10.47
N THR A 18 -1.64 1.46 -9.16
CA THR A 18 -0.46 1.80 -8.32
C THR A 18 -0.06 3.27 -8.18
N VAL A 19 -0.52 3.93 -7.09
CA VAL A 19 0.32 4.95 -6.41
C VAL A 19 1.44 4.15 -5.76
N GLN A 20 2.70 4.43 -6.08
CA GLN A 20 3.77 3.94 -5.21
C GLN A 20 3.68 4.73 -3.91
N ALA A 21 3.07 4.12 -2.92
CA ALA A 21 2.91 4.70 -1.61
C ALA A 21 4.20 4.57 -0.81
N GLN A 22 4.67 5.64 -0.17
CA GLN A 22 5.80 5.59 0.75
C GLN A 22 5.44 4.95 2.11
N GLY A 23 4.14 4.78 2.36
CA GLY A 23 3.60 4.21 3.59
C GLY A 23 2.10 3.93 3.52
N LEU A 24 1.57 3.42 4.63
CA LEU A 24 0.18 3.03 4.84
C LEU A 24 -0.37 3.82 6.04
N ARG A 25 -1.56 4.42 5.90
CA ARG A 25 -2.31 4.99 7.02
C ARG A 25 -3.60 4.22 7.25
N PHE A 26 -3.85 3.87 8.50
CA PHE A 26 -5.11 3.28 8.95
C PHE A 26 -5.83 4.25 9.86
N TYR A 27 -7.13 4.39 9.64
CA TYR A 27 -7.98 5.33 10.34
C TYR A 27 -8.97 4.58 11.23
N GLY A 28 -9.53 5.28 12.21
CA GLY A 28 -10.63 4.76 13.01
C GLY A 28 -11.94 4.62 12.24
N ASP A 29 -13.01 4.33 12.98
CA ASP A 29 -14.34 4.13 12.44
C ASP A 29 -14.92 5.44 11.86
N ILE A 30 -15.48 5.35 10.64
CA ILE A 30 -16.28 6.42 10.02
C ILE A 30 -17.73 5.96 9.91
N LEU A 31 -18.63 6.73 10.52
CA LEU A 31 -20.06 6.68 10.28
C LEU A 31 -20.47 7.91 9.47
N LEU A 32 -21.18 7.73 8.35
CA LEU A 32 -21.62 8.84 7.50
C LEU A 32 -23.11 9.18 7.62
N SER A 33 -23.87 8.37 8.35
CA SER A 33 -25.31 8.59 8.59
C SER A 33 -25.58 9.36 9.89
N ARG A 34 -26.85 9.52 10.27
CA ARG A 34 -27.29 10.11 11.54
C ARG A 34 -26.83 11.56 11.72
N GLY A 35 -26.07 11.87 12.79
CA GLY A 35 -25.60 13.22 13.05
C GLY A 35 -24.78 13.81 11.89
N ILE A 36 -24.04 12.98 11.16
CA ILE A 36 -23.23 13.42 10.02
C ILE A 36 -24.09 13.81 8.82
N ASP A 37 -25.13 13.04 8.50
CA ASP A 37 -26.01 13.36 7.38
C ASP A 37 -26.73 14.71 7.59
N LYS A 38 -27.16 14.99 8.83
CA LYS A 38 -27.79 16.26 9.22
C LYS A 38 -26.79 17.40 9.19
N PHE A 39 -25.57 17.17 9.68
CA PHE A 39 -24.51 18.16 9.64
C PHE A 39 -24.20 18.58 8.21
N VAL A 40 -24.02 17.61 7.31
CA VAL A 40 -23.72 17.85 5.90
C VAL A 40 -24.87 18.53 5.19
N ALA A 41 -26.12 18.16 5.48
CA ALA A 41 -27.29 18.82 4.93
C ALA A 41 -27.35 20.32 5.32
N ALA A 42 -26.87 20.67 6.52
CA ALA A 42 -26.88 22.04 7.03
C ALA A 42 -25.65 22.85 6.63
N GLN A 43 -24.46 22.25 6.62
CA GLN A 43 -23.17 22.94 6.49
C GLN A 43 -22.40 22.62 5.19
N GLY A 44 -22.89 21.66 4.41
CA GLY A 44 -22.22 21.13 3.22
C GLY A 44 -21.03 20.21 3.55
N ASN A 45 -20.37 19.71 2.50
CA ASN A 45 -19.27 18.75 2.61
C ASN A 45 -17.94 19.41 3.02
N LYS A 46 -17.76 20.69 2.68
CA LYS A 46 -16.47 21.40 2.79
C LYS A 46 -15.85 21.33 4.20
N PRO A 47 -16.59 21.60 5.30
CA PRO A 47 -16.01 21.52 6.64
C PRO A 47 -15.52 20.12 7.01
N VAL A 48 -16.16 19.07 6.51
CA VAL A 48 -15.72 17.68 6.72
C VAL A 48 -14.39 17.47 6.01
N HIS A 49 -14.31 17.80 4.72
CA HIS A 49 -13.06 17.64 3.95
C HIS A 49 -11.90 18.45 4.53
N GLU A 50 -12.16 19.68 5.00
CA GLU A 50 -11.15 20.51 5.66
C GLU A 50 -10.65 19.88 6.97
N ALA A 51 -11.53 19.24 7.74
CA ALA A 51 -11.16 18.54 8.96
C ALA A 51 -10.36 17.25 8.70
N LEU A 52 -10.66 16.52 7.61
CA LEU A 52 -9.94 15.28 7.27
C LEU A 52 -8.58 15.56 6.63
N ALA A 53 -8.45 16.65 5.86
CA ALA A 53 -7.28 16.95 5.04
C ALA A 53 -5.91 16.87 5.76
N PRO A 54 -5.74 17.34 7.01
CA PRO A 54 -4.46 17.24 7.72
C PRO A 54 -4.00 15.80 8.00
N PHE A 55 -4.93 14.85 8.08
CA PHE A 55 -4.64 13.46 8.39
C PHE A 55 -4.34 12.63 7.14
N LEU A 56 -4.77 13.09 5.96
CA LEU A 56 -4.63 12.34 4.71
C LEU A 56 -3.17 12.31 4.24
N ARG A 57 -2.70 11.11 3.90
CA ARG A 57 -1.37 10.92 3.31
C ARG A 57 -1.44 10.98 1.80
N ARG A 58 -0.91 12.05 1.20
CA ARG A 58 -0.95 12.24 -0.27
C ARG A 58 -0.02 11.30 -1.04
N ASP A 59 1.06 10.87 -0.40
CA ASP A 59 2.09 9.99 -0.93
C ASP A 59 1.95 8.55 -0.42
N GLY A 60 0.79 8.17 0.12
CA GLY A 60 0.55 6.90 0.81
C GLY A 60 -0.70 6.16 0.34
N ILE A 61 -0.99 5.03 1.00
CA ILE A 61 -2.29 4.35 0.93
C ILE A 61 -3.08 4.69 2.20
N ASN A 62 -4.29 5.20 2.05
CA ASN A 62 -5.18 5.54 3.16
C ASN A 62 -6.31 4.49 3.27
N VAL A 63 -6.38 3.78 4.40
CA VAL A 63 -7.30 2.66 4.67
C VAL A 63 -8.25 3.01 5.80
N VAL A 64 -9.56 3.00 5.54
CA VAL A 64 -10.56 3.40 6.53
C VAL A 64 -11.68 2.38 6.68
N ASN A 65 -12.31 2.31 7.84
CA ASN A 65 -13.52 1.52 8.07
C ASN A 65 -14.76 2.38 7.86
N LEU A 66 -15.64 1.97 6.94
CA LEU A 66 -16.97 2.57 6.80
C LEU A 66 -17.96 1.73 7.59
N GLU A 67 -18.39 2.24 8.72
CA GLU A 67 -19.28 1.55 9.64
C GLU A 67 -20.73 1.82 9.29
N GLY A 68 -21.29 0.96 8.43
CA GLY A 68 -22.65 1.06 7.95
C GLY A 68 -22.87 0.42 6.59
N ALA A 69 -24.12 0.45 6.14
CA ALA A 69 -24.54 -0.02 4.82
C ALA A 69 -25.01 1.16 3.96
N VAL A 70 -24.92 1.04 2.64
CA VAL A 70 -25.32 2.13 1.72
C VAL A 70 -26.71 1.90 1.16
N GLY A 71 -27.60 2.87 1.35
CA GLY A 71 -28.99 2.82 0.88
C GLY A 71 -29.93 3.68 1.73
N ASP A 72 -31.23 3.46 1.53
CA ASP A 72 -32.29 4.13 2.28
C ASP A 72 -32.54 3.42 3.62
N ALA A 73 -32.68 4.20 4.70
CA ALA A 73 -33.03 3.71 6.02
C ALA A 73 -34.41 3.01 6.07
N ALA A 74 -35.29 3.26 5.10
CA ALA A 74 -36.52 2.51 4.92
C ALA A 74 -36.29 1.01 4.65
N GLY A 75 -35.07 0.63 4.22
CA GLY A 75 -34.65 -0.76 4.04
C GLY A 75 -34.13 -1.45 5.30
N CYS A 76 -34.03 -0.74 6.44
CA CYS A 76 -33.64 -1.34 7.71
C CYS A 76 -34.70 -2.34 8.18
N ALA A 77 -34.27 -3.51 8.68
CA ALA A 77 -35.20 -4.48 9.24
C ALA A 77 -35.90 -3.92 10.50
N ALA A 78 -37.22 -4.17 10.62
CA ALA A 78 -37.98 -3.77 11.79
C ALA A 78 -37.40 -4.41 13.06
N GLY A 79 -37.15 -3.60 14.10
CA GLY A 79 -36.54 -4.05 15.35
C GLY A 79 -35.01 -4.14 15.36
N HIS A 80 -34.33 -3.83 14.23
CA HIS A 80 -32.87 -3.75 14.17
C HIS A 80 -32.40 -2.32 14.45
N THR A 81 -32.12 -2.02 15.71
CA THR A 81 -31.58 -0.73 16.14
C THR A 81 -30.29 -0.90 16.96
N PRO A 82 -29.25 -0.08 16.71
CA PRO A 82 -29.20 0.97 15.68
C PRO A 82 -29.01 0.42 14.26
N CYS A 83 -29.55 1.13 13.27
CA CYS A 83 -29.32 0.86 11.83
C CYS A 83 -28.53 2.03 11.23
N PHE A 84 -27.39 1.74 10.60
CA PHE A 84 -26.47 2.70 10.00
C PHE A 84 -26.61 2.72 8.47
N ALA A 85 -27.74 3.24 8.01
CA ALA A 85 -28.03 3.44 6.59
C ALA A 85 -27.44 4.76 6.08
N THR A 86 -26.42 4.68 5.23
CA THR A 86 -25.73 5.81 4.62
C THR A 86 -26.26 6.09 3.21
N TRP A 87 -26.67 7.34 2.95
CA TRP A 87 -27.02 7.78 1.61
C TRP A 87 -25.81 7.77 0.67
N GLU A 88 -25.95 7.26 -0.55
CA GLU A 88 -24.88 7.19 -1.57
C GLU A 88 -24.13 8.51 -1.76
N LYS A 89 -24.86 9.64 -1.77
CA LYS A 89 -24.26 10.98 -1.95
C LYS A 89 -23.19 11.33 -0.89
N LEU A 90 -23.30 10.76 0.30
CA LEU A 90 -22.38 11.03 1.42
C LEU A 90 -21.06 10.30 1.26
N LEU A 91 -20.97 9.27 0.41
CA LEU A 91 -19.70 8.58 0.15
C LEU A 91 -18.63 9.49 -0.47
N SER A 92 -19.03 10.62 -1.07
CA SER A 92 -18.11 11.67 -1.53
C SER A 92 -17.29 12.31 -0.40
N LEU A 93 -17.67 12.11 0.87
CA LEU A 93 -16.89 12.51 2.03
C LEU A 93 -15.62 11.67 2.22
N LEU A 94 -15.57 10.48 1.61
CA LEU A 94 -14.40 9.60 1.63
C LEU A 94 -13.36 9.96 0.54
N ASP A 95 -13.45 11.16 -0.05
CA ASP A 95 -12.41 11.65 -0.95
C ASP A 95 -11.08 11.78 -0.21
N GLY A 96 -10.00 11.33 -0.87
CA GLY A 96 -8.66 11.24 -0.30
C GLY A 96 -8.31 9.91 0.38
N PHE A 97 -9.28 9.01 0.57
CA PHE A 97 -8.99 7.61 0.93
C PHE A 97 -8.71 6.75 -0.32
N ASP A 98 -8.17 5.54 -0.11
CA ASP A 98 -7.86 4.60 -1.19
C ASP A 98 -8.60 3.26 -1.02
N ILE A 99 -8.62 2.74 0.22
CA ILE A 99 -9.20 1.44 0.57
C ILE A 99 -10.24 1.64 1.68
N VAL A 100 -11.40 1.01 1.52
CA VAL A 100 -12.49 1.09 2.50
C VAL A 100 -12.86 -0.32 2.95
N SER A 101 -12.71 -0.60 4.23
CA SER A 101 -13.26 -1.81 4.84
C SER A 101 -14.77 -1.69 4.99
N LEU A 102 -15.47 -2.75 4.56
CA LEU A 102 -16.89 -3.02 4.82
C LEU A 102 -17.03 -4.31 5.64
N GLU A 103 -16.00 -4.66 6.43
CA GLU A 103 -16.02 -5.80 7.33
C GLU A 103 -16.26 -5.31 8.75
N ASN A 104 -17.52 -5.05 9.08
CA ASN A 104 -17.96 -4.65 10.42
C ASN A 104 -19.38 -5.15 10.70
N ASN A 105 -19.82 -5.02 11.94
CA ASN A 105 -21.13 -5.49 12.37
C ASN A 105 -22.30 -4.75 11.70
N HIS A 106 -22.08 -3.51 11.23
CA HIS A 106 -23.10 -2.67 10.59
C HIS A 106 -23.13 -2.75 9.06
N SER A 107 -22.26 -3.55 8.45
CA SER A 107 -22.18 -3.68 6.98
C SER A 107 -23.42 -4.37 6.37
N MET A 108 -24.18 -5.08 7.20
CA MET A 108 -25.37 -5.85 6.83
C MET A 108 -26.68 -5.22 7.31
N ASP A 109 -26.66 -3.97 7.78
CA ASP A 109 -27.84 -3.27 8.32
C ASP A 109 -28.98 -3.10 7.29
N LEU A 110 -28.63 -3.04 6.00
CA LEU A 110 -29.55 -3.04 4.86
C LEU A 110 -29.50 -4.37 4.08
N GLY A 111 -29.02 -5.43 4.74
CA GLY A 111 -28.75 -6.75 4.18
C GLY A 111 -27.74 -6.73 3.03
N THR A 112 -27.69 -7.85 2.29
CA THR A 112 -26.77 -8.03 1.16
C THR A 112 -26.95 -6.98 0.06
N LYS A 113 -28.15 -6.39 -0.07
CA LYS A 113 -28.41 -5.31 -1.04
C LYS A 113 -27.62 -4.05 -0.69
N GLY A 114 -27.60 -3.65 0.59
CA GLY A 114 -26.86 -2.50 1.06
C GLY A 114 -25.34 -2.68 1.00
N LEU A 115 -24.84 -3.85 1.38
CA LEU A 115 -23.41 -4.18 1.25
C LEU A 115 -22.94 -4.10 -0.21
N LYS A 116 -23.67 -4.75 -1.13
CA LYS A 116 -23.37 -4.70 -2.57
C LYS A 116 -23.51 -3.29 -3.15
N ALA A 117 -24.45 -2.49 -2.64
CA ALA A 117 -24.56 -1.09 -3.01
C ALA A 117 -23.31 -0.32 -2.58
N ALA A 118 -22.89 -0.45 -1.31
CA ALA A 118 -21.69 0.19 -0.79
C ALA A 118 -20.47 -0.14 -1.67
N ALA A 119 -20.21 -1.43 -1.91
CA ALA A 119 -19.08 -1.86 -2.74
C ALA A 119 -19.17 -1.35 -4.19
N ARG A 120 -20.36 -1.23 -4.77
CA ARG A 120 -20.52 -0.67 -6.12
C ARG A 120 -20.26 0.83 -6.14
N GLU A 121 -20.82 1.57 -5.20
CA GLU A 121 -20.74 3.04 -5.17
C GLU A 121 -19.32 3.52 -4.82
N LEU A 122 -18.64 2.84 -3.89
CA LEU A 122 -17.22 3.08 -3.61
C LEU A 122 -16.33 2.89 -4.85
N LYS A 123 -16.60 1.85 -5.65
CA LYS A 123 -15.87 1.63 -6.91
C LYS A 123 -16.08 2.76 -7.92
N LYS A 124 -17.29 3.36 -8.00
CA LYS A 124 -17.53 4.53 -8.87
C LYS A 124 -16.69 5.73 -8.44
N LEU A 125 -16.44 5.86 -7.14
CA LEU A 125 -15.56 6.88 -6.55
C LEU A 125 -14.07 6.50 -6.63
N LYS A 126 -13.71 5.40 -7.31
CA LYS A 126 -12.34 4.87 -7.45
C LYS A 126 -11.72 4.42 -6.12
N LEU A 127 -12.54 4.15 -5.11
CA LEU A 127 -12.14 3.52 -3.85
C LEU A 127 -12.16 2.00 -4.00
N VAL A 128 -11.29 1.30 -3.27
CA VAL A 128 -11.24 -0.16 -3.23
C VAL A 128 -12.03 -0.66 -2.01
N PRO A 129 -13.26 -1.18 -2.18
CA PRO A 129 -13.99 -1.78 -1.07
C PRO A 129 -13.44 -3.18 -0.76
N LEU A 130 -13.24 -3.47 0.53
CA LEU A 130 -12.97 -4.81 1.03
C LEU A 130 -14.27 -5.36 1.65
N GLU A 131 -14.81 -6.40 1.04
CA GLU A 131 -16.09 -7.03 1.44
C GLU A 131 -16.13 -8.54 1.13
N GLY A 132 -16.75 -9.32 2.00
CA GLY A 132 -17.05 -10.74 1.87
C GLY A 132 -15.93 -11.53 1.22
N LYS A 133 -16.11 -11.91 -0.05
CA LYS A 133 -15.15 -12.73 -0.83
C LYS A 133 -13.95 -11.95 -1.39
N ARG A 134 -13.92 -10.63 -1.21
CA ARG A 134 -12.88 -9.70 -1.67
C ARG A 134 -12.38 -8.85 -0.50
N PHE A 135 -12.17 -9.52 0.62
CA PHE A 135 -11.74 -8.93 1.88
C PHE A 135 -10.24 -8.58 1.91
N SER A 136 -9.50 -8.88 0.84
CA SER A 136 -8.10 -8.51 0.71
C SER A 136 -7.80 -7.74 -0.58
N THR A 137 -6.74 -6.94 -0.55
CA THR A 137 -6.21 -6.25 -1.71
C THR A 137 -4.69 -6.09 -1.61
N VAL A 138 -4.03 -5.86 -2.74
CA VAL A 138 -2.57 -5.64 -2.81
C VAL A 138 -2.28 -4.36 -3.57
N ALA A 139 -1.63 -3.40 -2.91
CA ALA A 139 -1.11 -2.20 -3.53
C ALA A 139 0.41 -2.31 -3.72
N THR A 140 0.93 -1.87 -4.87
CA THR A 140 2.38 -1.89 -5.14
C THR A 140 3.01 -0.56 -4.77
N THR A 141 4.14 -0.63 -4.06
CA THR A 141 4.95 0.53 -3.65
C THR A 141 6.39 0.46 -4.15
N ASP A 142 7.16 1.53 -3.98
CA ASP A 142 8.61 1.55 -4.21
C ASP A 142 9.37 0.53 -3.32
N HIS A 143 8.80 0.21 -2.16
CA HIS A 143 9.32 -0.75 -1.20
C HIS A 143 8.68 -2.15 -1.37
N GLY A 144 7.94 -2.37 -2.48
CA GLY A 144 7.29 -3.62 -2.85
C GLY A 144 5.80 -3.67 -2.51
N ASN A 145 5.21 -4.85 -2.56
CA ASN A 145 3.76 -5.01 -2.41
C ASN A 145 3.30 -4.89 -0.95
N ILE A 146 2.21 -4.15 -0.70
CA ILE A 146 1.53 -4.05 0.58
C ILE A 146 0.16 -4.69 0.42
N ALA A 147 -0.08 -5.77 1.17
CA ALA A 147 -1.40 -6.38 1.28
C ALA A 147 -2.17 -5.80 2.46
N VAL A 148 -3.46 -5.58 2.26
CA VAL A 148 -4.41 -5.25 3.32
C VAL A 148 -5.48 -6.33 3.33
N VAL A 149 -5.78 -6.86 4.52
CA VAL A 149 -6.83 -7.84 4.77
C VAL A 149 -7.79 -7.22 5.77
N ALA A 150 -9.04 -6.98 5.38
CA ALA A 150 -10.10 -6.54 6.27
C ALA A 150 -10.88 -7.74 6.78
N VAL A 151 -11.24 -7.77 8.06
CA VAL A 151 -12.04 -8.85 8.67
C VAL A 151 -12.86 -8.32 9.84
N THR A 152 -13.92 -9.05 10.21
CA THR A 152 -14.70 -8.76 11.42
C THR A 152 -14.79 -9.96 12.35
N ASP A 153 -14.73 -9.70 13.65
CA ASP A 153 -15.06 -10.65 14.71
C ASP A 153 -16.41 -10.34 15.38
N VAL A 154 -17.02 -9.20 15.04
CA VAL A 154 -18.30 -8.75 15.61
C VAL A 154 -19.36 -8.72 14.52
N VAL A 155 -20.49 -9.36 14.78
CA VAL A 155 -21.60 -9.42 13.84
C VAL A 155 -22.91 -9.23 14.59
N ASN A 156 -23.78 -8.36 14.07
CA ASN A 156 -25.11 -8.15 14.61
C ASN A 156 -25.96 -9.43 14.46
N ALA A 157 -26.83 -9.72 15.43
CA ALA A 157 -27.57 -10.99 15.48
C ALA A 157 -28.42 -11.27 14.23
N ALA A 158 -28.93 -10.23 13.57
CA ALA A 158 -29.75 -10.34 12.37
C ALA A 158 -28.94 -10.45 11.06
N ALA A 159 -27.62 -10.30 11.12
CA ALA A 159 -26.78 -10.27 9.92
C ALA A 159 -26.42 -11.67 9.42
N ASP A 160 -26.42 -11.84 8.09
CA ASP A 160 -25.91 -13.04 7.43
C ASP A 160 -24.38 -13.01 7.37
N ARG A 161 -23.76 -13.78 8.28
CA ARG A 161 -22.31 -13.92 8.42
C ARG A 161 -21.63 -14.46 7.17
N SER A 162 -22.34 -15.16 6.28
CA SER A 162 -21.74 -15.74 5.07
C SER A 162 -21.30 -14.70 4.03
N HIS A 163 -21.71 -13.44 4.24
CA HIS A 163 -21.31 -12.30 3.43
C HIS A 163 -20.16 -11.48 4.02
N LEU A 164 -19.64 -11.85 5.19
CA LEU A 164 -18.58 -11.16 5.90
C LEU A 164 -17.34 -12.06 6.02
N ALA A 165 -16.16 -11.46 6.01
CA ALA A 165 -14.89 -12.13 6.23
C ALA A 165 -14.66 -12.33 7.73
N MET A 166 -15.08 -13.50 8.22
CA MET A 166 -14.97 -13.83 9.64
C MET A 166 -13.52 -13.98 10.08
N ALA A 167 -13.16 -13.25 11.14
CA ALA A 167 -11.81 -13.11 11.69
C ALA A 167 -11.07 -14.43 11.94
N ASP A 168 -11.75 -15.48 12.43
CA ASP A 168 -11.15 -16.77 12.77
C ASP A 168 -11.28 -17.84 11.67
N SER A 169 -11.79 -17.48 10.49
CA SER A 169 -11.98 -18.44 9.41
C SER A 169 -10.66 -18.92 8.80
N GLU A 170 -10.62 -20.19 8.39
CA GLU A 170 -9.45 -20.75 7.72
C GLU A 170 -9.19 -20.08 6.35
N GLU A 171 -10.25 -19.59 5.68
CA GLU A 171 -10.11 -18.81 4.45
C GLU A 171 -9.26 -17.55 4.67
N VAL A 172 -9.53 -16.79 5.73
CA VAL A 172 -8.76 -15.61 6.12
C VAL A 172 -7.31 -15.98 6.42
N LEU A 173 -7.08 -17.01 7.24
CA LEU A 173 -5.72 -17.43 7.59
C LEU A 173 -4.92 -17.91 6.37
N GLN A 174 -5.56 -18.63 5.45
CA GLN A 174 -4.93 -19.03 4.19
C GLN A 174 -4.63 -17.84 3.29
N GLU A 175 -5.52 -16.85 3.21
CA GLU A 175 -5.30 -15.66 2.42
C GLU A 175 -4.15 -14.83 2.99
N ILE A 176 -4.04 -14.67 4.32
CA ILE A 176 -2.87 -14.03 4.96
C ILE A 176 -1.58 -14.76 4.56
N ARG A 177 -1.54 -16.10 4.61
CA ARG A 177 -0.37 -16.90 4.18
C ARG A 177 -0.03 -16.68 2.71
N ARG A 178 -1.03 -16.66 1.82
CA ARG A 178 -0.85 -16.40 0.38
C ARG A 178 -0.35 -14.99 0.11
N LEU A 179 -0.89 -14.00 0.83
CA LEU A 179 -0.47 -12.61 0.73
C LEU A 179 0.96 -12.43 1.25
N LYS A 180 1.33 -13.08 2.36
CA LYS A 180 2.69 -13.06 2.86
C LYS A 180 3.67 -13.66 1.86
N ALA A 181 3.22 -14.67 1.11
CA ALA A 181 4.01 -15.24 0.04
C ALA A 181 4.22 -14.29 -1.14
N ARG A 182 3.53 -13.14 -1.26
CA ARG A 182 3.58 -12.26 -2.45
C ARG A 182 3.64 -10.75 -2.15
N SER A 183 3.72 -10.39 -0.87
CA SER A 183 3.74 -9.02 -0.36
C SER A 183 4.91 -8.79 0.60
N THR A 184 5.50 -7.59 0.51
CA THR A 184 6.50 -7.10 1.47
C THR A 184 5.88 -6.96 2.86
N VAL A 185 4.69 -6.35 2.94
CA VAL A 185 3.91 -6.16 4.17
C VAL A 185 2.53 -6.80 4.01
N VAL A 186 2.06 -7.50 5.03
CA VAL A 186 0.66 -7.90 5.17
C VAL A 186 0.07 -7.21 6.40
N ALA A 187 -0.86 -6.29 6.18
CA ALA A 187 -1.62 -5.63 7.22
C ALA A 187 -2.98 -6.30 7.41
N VAL A 188 -3.34 -6.63 8.64
CA VAL A 188 -4.69 -7.09 9.00
C VAL A 188 -5.42 -5.96 9.70
N TYR A 189 -6.55 -5.54 9.12
CA TYR A 189 -7.42 -4.49 9.64
C TYR A 189 -8.71 -5.15 10.13
N VAL A 190 -8.90 -5.18 11.45
CA VAL A 190 -9.84 -6.08 12.10
C VAL A 190 -10.83 -5.32 12.99
N HIS A 191 -12.11 -5.56 12.76
CA HIS A 191 -13.20 -4.98 13.54
C HIS A 191 -13.59 -5.96 14.67
N TRP A 192 -13.21 -5.66 15.92
CA TRP A 192 -13.23 -6.64 17.01
C TRP A 192 -13.40 -6.06 18.42
N GLY A 193 -13.56 -6.94 19.42
CA GLY A 193 -13.59 -6.53 20.82
C GLY A 193 -14.97 -6.11 21.28
N ARG A 194 -15.01 -5.24 22.29
CA ARG A 194 -16.26 -4.81 22.95
C ARG A 194 -16.34 -3.30 22.91
N GLU A 195 -17.52 -2.77 22.58
CA GLU A 195 -17.79 -1.33 22.61
C GLU A 195 -17.36 -0.70 23.94
N LEU A 196 -16.68 0.45 23.83
CA LEU A 196 -16.20 1.29 24.93
C LEU A 196 -15.15 0.64 25.85
N LEU A 197 -14.61 -0.53 25.51
CA LEU A 197 -13.55 -1.19 26.26
C LEU A 197 -12.18 -0.92 25.59
N PRO A 198 -11.30 -0.08 26.19
CA PRO A 198 -10.01 0.28 25.58
C PRO A 198 -8.91 -0.77 25.77
N VAL A 199 -9.25 -1.94 26.32
CA VAL A 199 -8.30 -3.02 26.62
C VAL A 199 -8.55 -4.25 25.75
N ALA A 200 -7.47 -4.90 25.33
CA ALA A 200 -7.53 -6.10 24.52
C ALA A 200 -8.17 -7.26 25.30
N THR A 201 -9.16 -7.91 24.71
CA THR A 201 -9.75 -9.14 25.23
C THR A 201 -8.87 -10.35 24.92
N GLU A 202 -9.04 -11.46 25.64
CA GLU A 202 -8.34 -12.72 25.35
C GLU A 202 -8.59 -13.19 23.91
N ARG A 203 -9.81 -12.99 23.38
CA ARG A 203 -10.15 -13.34 21.99
C ARG A 203 -9.35 -12.50 20.99
N MET A 204 -9.20 -11.19 21.22
CA MET A 204 -8.38 -10.31 20.38
C MET A 204 -6.90 -10.74 20.41
N GLN A 205 -6.37 -11.06 21.58
CA GLN A 205 -4.99 -11.55 21.73
C GLN A 205 -4.79 -12.86 20.96
N GLY A 206 -5.69 -13.84 21.14
CA GLY A 206 -5.62 -15.12 20.44
C GLY A 206 -5.70 -14.98 18.91
N LEU A 207 -6.53 -14.06 18.41
CA LEU A 207 -6.59 -13.74 16.97
C LEU A 207 -5.29 -13.08 16.48
N ALA A 208 -4.72 -12.15 17.25
CA ALA A 208 -3.48 -11.49 16.88
C ALA A 208 -2.32 -12.50 16.71
N HIS A 209 -2.17 -13.46 17.63
CA HIS A 209 -1.20 -14.54 17.50
C HIS A 209 -1.43 -15.39 16.24
N LYS A 210 -2.69 -15.75 15.94
CA LYS A 210 -3.01 -16.50 14.71
C LYS A 210 -2.64 -15.73 13.44
N TYR A 211 -2.88 -14.42 13.41
CA TYR A 211 -2.54 -13.58 12.26
C TYR A 211 -1.04 -13.44 12.08
N VAL A 212 -0.28 -13.19 13.16
CA VAL A 212 1.19 -13.14 13.09
C VAL A 212 1.75 -14.47 12.60
N ALA A 213 1.28 -15.59 13.15
CA ALA A 213 1.69 -16.93 12.72
C ALA A 213 1.33 -17.22 11.25
N ALA A 214 0.23 -16.66 10.74
CA ALA A 214 -0.15 -16.75 9.33
C ALA A 214 0.68 -15.84 8.41
N GLY A 215 1.40 -14.86 8.95
CA GLY A 215 2.31 -13.98 8.20
C GLY A 215 1.93 -12.50 8.21
N ALA A 216 1.02 -12.05 9.08
CA ALA A 216 0.75 -10.63 9.27
C ALA A 216 2.00 -9.91 9.80
N ASP A 217 2.26 -8.71 9.26
CA ASP A 217 3.36 -7.84 9.69
C ASP A 217 2.88 -6.69 10.57
N VAL A 218 1.59 -6.33 10.49
CA VAL A 218 0.95 -5.32 11.34
C VAL A 218 -0.53 -5.66 11.50
N ILE A 219 -1.09 -5.43 12.69
CA ILE A 219 -2.50 -5.67 12.99
C ILE A 219 -3.11 -4.40 13.57
N VAL A 220 -4.27 -4.02 13.05
CA VAL A 220 -4.90 -2.73 13.35
C VAL A 220 -6.37 -2.94 13.66
N GLY A 221 -6.78 -2.58 14.88
CA GLY A 221 -8.11 -2.78 15.38
C GLY A 221 -9.05 -1.58 15.20
N THR A 222 -10.34 -1.87 15.02
CA THR A 222 -11.48 -0.95 15.12
C THR A 222 -12.65 -1.63 15.86
N HIS A 223 -13.79 -0.94 16.04
CA HIS A 223 -15.02 -1.35 16.76
C HIS A 223 -15.21 -0.82 18.19
N PRO A 224 -14.23 -0.83 19.11
CA PRO A 224 -14.48 -0.38 20.48
C PRO A 224 -14.90 1.10 20.57
N HIS A 225 -14.78 1.87 19.48
CA HIS A 225 -15.06 3.30 19.37
C HIS A 225 -14.22 4.21 20.28
N VAL A 226 -13.31 3.63 21.04
CA VAL A 226 -12.33 4.29 21.91
C VAL A 226 -10.93 3.86 21.49
N ALA A 227 -9.95 4.76 21.57
CA ALA A 227 -8.56 4.40 21.31
C ALA A 227 -8.08 3.32 22.31
N GLY A 228 -7.46 2.27 21.77
CA GLY A 228 -6.86 1.19 22.54
C GLY A 228 -5.34 1.28 22.55
N SER A 229 -4.70 0.51 23.43
CA SER A 229 -3.24 0.47 23.53
C SER A 229 -2.57 -0.15 22.28
N ALA A 230 -1.26 0.04 22.17
CA ALA A 230 -0.39 -0.65 21.21
C ALA A 230 0.45 -1.73 21.91
N ALA A 231 0.78 -2.79 21.17
CA ALA A 231 1.57 -3.92 21.63
C ALA A 231 2.53 -4.39 20.53
N CYS A 232 3.54 -5.17 20.93
CA CYS A 232 4.41 -5.90 20.02
C CYS A 232 4.18 -7.40 20.23
N VAL A 233 3.41 -8.03 19.34
CA VAL A 233 3.09 -9.46 19.42
C VAL A 233 4.07 -10.20 18.51
N GLU A 234 4.95 -11.01 19.09
CA GLU A 234 5.96 -11.78 18.36
C GLU A 234 6.81 -10.92 17.39
N GLY A 235 7.16 -9.71 17.83
CA GLY A 235 7.95 -8.77 17.02
C GLY A 235 7.13 -8.00 15.97
N LYS A 236 5.80 -8.14 15.94
CA LYS A 236 4.90 -7.43 15.02
C LYS A 236 4.04 -6.39 15.75
N PRO A 237 3.94 -5.16 15.24
CA PRO A 237 3.10 -4.12 15.83
C PRO A 237 1.62 -4.47 15.77
N VAL A 238 0.93 -4.26 16.89
CA VAL A 238 -0.52 -4.41 17.03
C VAL A 238 -1.07 -3.14 17.68
N VAL A 239 -2.10 -2.55 17.08
CA VAL A 239 -2.89 -1.48 17.71
C VAL A 239 -4.29 -2.02 17.95
N TRP A 240 -4.71 -2.09 19.22
CA TRP A 240 -5.93 -2.82 19.59
C TRP A 240 -7.21 -2.13 19.15
N SER A 241 -7.21 -0.80 19.08
CA SER A 241 -8.32 -0.01 18.56
C SER A 241 -7.83 1.39 18.19
N LEU A 242 -8.23 1.89 17.02
CA LEU A 242 -7.99 3.29 16.62
C LEU A 242 -9.07 4.25 17.13
N GLY A 243 -10.21 3.74 17.62
CA GLY A 243 -11.37 4.55 18.01
C GLY A 243 -12.12 5.12 16.81
N ASN A 244 -12.96 6.14 17.05
CA ASN A 244 -13.73 6.81 16.01
C ASN A 244 -12.91 7.88 15.29
N PHE A 245 -12.92 7.93 13.95
CA PHE A 245 -12.30 9.02 13.20
C PHE A 245 -13.31 10.10 12.77
N LEU A 246 -14.49 9.71 12.28
CA LEU A 246 -15.60 10.61 11.96
C LEU A 246 -16.90 9.94 12.40
N PHE A 247 -17.44 10.32 13.56
CA PHE A 247 -18.57 9.63 14.17
C PHE A 247 -19.38 10.60 15.05
N ASP A 248 -20.68 10.37 15.16
CA ASP A 248 -21.62 11.21 15.92
C ASP A 248 -21.89 10.74 17.37
N GLN A 249 -21.10 9.80 17.88
CA GLN A 249 -21.16 9.41 19.30
C GLN A 249 -20.79 10.59 20.20
N LYS A 250 -21.40 10.64 21.38
CA LYS A 250 -21.34 11.81 22.29
C LYS A 250 -20.48 11.58 23.54
N TYR A 251 -20.05 10.34 23.78
CA TYR A 251 -19.29 9.99 24.97
C TYR A 251 -17.88 10.57 24.89
N GLU A 252 -17.37 11.12 25.99
CA GLU A 252 -16.05 11.76 26.02
C GLU A 252 -14.93 10.80 25.57
N SER A 253 -14.98 9.54 25.99
CA SER A 253 -14.00 8.52 25.59
C SER A 253 -13.98 8.26 24.07
N THR A 254 -15.11 8.44 23.38
CA THR A 254 -15.26 8.24 21.93
C THR A 254 -14.84 9.44 21.09
N LYS A 255 -14.44 10.53 21.76
CA LYS A 255 -13.94 11.75 21.14
C LYS A 255 -12.43 11.75 20.96
N LYS A 256 -11.73 10.73 21.45
CA LYS A 256 -10.28 10.57 21.30
C LYS A 256 -9.99 9.34 20.45
N GLY A 257 -9.14 9.50 19.47
CA GLY A 257 -8.76 8.43 18.56
C GLY A 257 -7.32 8.57 18.06
N ALA A 258 -6.96 7.70 17.12
CA ALA A 258 -5.65 7.71 16.49
C ALA A 258 -5.75 7.36 15.00
N VAL A 259 -4.79 7.88 14.23
CA VAL A 259 -4.44 7.38 12.90
C VAL A 259 -3.10 6.66 13.00
N LEU A 260 -3.02 5.41 12.57
CA LEU A 260 -1.75 4.68 12.50
C LEU A 260 -1.07 5.00 11.18
N ASP A 261 0.12 5.58 11.21
CA ASP A 261 1.01 5.78 10.06
C ASP A 261 2.15 4.76 10.13
N CYS A 262 2.33 3.96 9.07
CA CYS A 262 3.48 3.07 8.95
C CYS A 262 4.21 3.25 7.62
N ALA A 263 5.52 3.06 7.63
CA ALA A 263 6.38 3.14 6.46
C ALA A 263 7.50 2.09 6.52
N ILE A 264 7.99 1.69 5.34
CA ILE A 264 9.14 0.78 5.22
C ILE A 264 10.38 1.65 5.03
N GLY A 265 11.32 1.57 5.96
CA GLY A 265 12.60 2.26 5.83
C GLY A 265 13.51 1.68 4.74
N ASP A 266 14.53 2.42 4.35
CA ASP A 266 15.53 1.96 3.39
C ASP A 266 16.33 0.75 3.89
N ASP A 267 16.41 0.59 5.21
CA ASP A 267 16.96 -0.58 5.90
C ASP A 267 16.04 -1.81 5.87
N GLY A 268 14.89 -1.72 5.21
CA GLY A 268 13.93 -2.81 5.09
C GLY A 268 13.11 -3.08 6.37
N LYS A 269 13.08 -2.15 7.33
CA LYS A 269 12.26 -2.29 8.54
C LYS A 269 10.93 -1.55 8.43
N LEU A 270 9.84 -2.18 8.85
CA LEU A 270 8.55 -1.53 9.04
C LEU A 270 8.57 -0.70 10.32
N ARG A 271 8.20 0.57 10.23
CA ARG A 271 8.08 1.50 11.37
C ARG A 271 6.67 2.05 11.40
N CYS A 272 6.10 2.16 12.59
CA CYS A 272 4.74 2.64 12.79
C CYS A 272 4.69 3.69 13.91
N SER A 273 3.75 4.62 13.82
CA SER A 273 3.43 5.61 14.86
C SER A 273 1.96 6.03 14.79
N LEU A 274 1.38 6.36 15.94
CA LEU A 274 0.05 6.92 16.10
C LEU A 274 0.09 8.44 16.04
N ILE A 275 -0.79 9.01 15.21
CA ILE A 275 -1.14 10.43 15.17
C ILE A 275 -2.45 10.59 15.93
N GLY A 276 -2.41 11.24 17.09
CA GLY A 276 -3.59 11.47 17.91
C GLY A 276 -4.54 12.50 17.29
N HIS A 277 -5.84 12.27 17.44
CA HIS A 277 -6.86 13.27 17.16
C HIS A 277 -7.92 13.32 18.25
N GLU A 278 -8.53 14.48 18.40
CA GLU A 278 -9.65 14.73 19.30
C GLU A 278 -10.80 15.44 18.57
N THR A 279 -12.02 15.13 18.97
CA THR A 279 -13.24 15.74 18.46
C THR A 279 -13.91 16.50 19.59
N ALA A 280 -14.25 17.78 19.39
CA ALA A 280 -14.97 18.52 20.44
C ALA A 280 -16.31 17.83 20.79
N LEU A 281 -16.74 17.90 22.05
CA LEU A 281 -17.94 17.19 22.54
C LEU A 281 -19.19 17.45 21.68
N ASN A 282 -19.36 18.69 21.21
CA ASN A 282 -20.49 19.12 20.38
C ASN A 282 -20.19 19.11 18.88
N SER A 283 -19.12 18.43 18.47
CA SER A 283 -18.68 18.31 17.08
C SER A 283 -18.58 16.84 16.68
N TYR A 284 -18.47 16.64 15.37
CA TYR A 284 -18.14 15.37 14.74
C TYR A 284 -16.78 15.40 14.04
N LEU A 285 -16.24 16.60 13.85
CA LEU A 285 -15.06 16.85 13.03
C LEU A 285 -13.80 16.59 13.86
N PRO A 286 -12.91 15.69 13.44
CA PRO A 286 -11.65 15.44 14.13
C PRO A 286 -10.71 16.64 13.96
N ALA A 287 -9.94 16.92 15.00
CA ALA A 287 -8.82 17.85 14.98
C ALA A 287 -7.57 17.16 15.54
N LEU A 288 -6.38 17.55 15.09
CA LEU A 288 -5.13 17.02 15.63
C LEU A 288 -5.08 17.27 17.14
N SER A 289 -4.69 16.26 17.90
CA SER A 289 -4.48 16.41 19.34
C SER A 289 -3.36 17.42 19.60
N VAL A 290 -3.49 18.17 20.70
CA VAL A 290 -2.39 18.98 21.20
C VAL A 290 -1.39 18.06 21.91
N GLY A 291 -0.14 18.05 21.45
CA GLY A 291 0.91 17.17 21.97
C GLY A 291 0.84 15.73 21.42
N ASP A 292 1.48 14.79 22.12
CA ASP A 292 1.48 13.36 21.78
C ASP A 292 0.69 12.57 22.83
N PRO A 293 -0.64 12.45 22.69
CA PRO A 293 -1.47 11.72 23.65
C PRO A 293 -1.18 10.20 23.64
N HIS A 294 -0.54 9.70 22.59
CA HIS A 294 -0.21 8.28 22.39
C HIS A 294 1.28 8.02 22.60
N LYS A 295 1.96 8.82 23.42
CA LYS A 295 3.42 8.73 23.66
C LYS A 295 3.85 7.34 24.13
N VAL A 296 3.05 6.68 24.97
CA VAL A 296 3.35 5.34 25.49
C VAL A 296 3.27 4.33 24.35
N GLU A 297 2.19 4.36 23.59
CA GLU A 297 1.94 3.50 22.43
C GLU A 297 3.00 3.72 21.35
N ASN A 298 3.36 4.98 21.06
CA ASN A 298 4.42 5.35 20.12
C ASN A 298 5.79 4.82 20.57
N SER A 299 6.06 4.78 21.87
CA SER A 299 7.30 4.18 22.39
C SER A 299 7.32 2.65 22.17
N VAL A 300 6.19 1.97 22.34
CA VAL A 300 6.05 0.54 22.06
C VAL A 300 6.25 0.26 20.56
N LEU A 301 5.61 1.04 19.70
CA LEU A 301 5.72 0.88 18.24
C LEU A 301 7.14 1.18 17.73
N ALA A 302 7.81 2.19 18.30
CA ALA A 302 9.20 2.53 17.96
C ALA A 302 10.18 1.39 18.28
N ALA A 303 9.89 0.59 19.32
CA ALA A 303 10.67 -0.59 19.68
C ALA A 303 10.33 -1.84 18.82
N CYS A 304 9.19 -1.84 18.13
CA CYS A 304 8.66 -3.00 17.40
C CYS A 304 8.78 -2.83 15.88
N THR A 305 10.00 -2.99 15.35
CA THR A 305 10.33 -2.66 13.95
C THR A 305 10.74 -3.89 13.13
N PRO A 306 9.79 -4.74 12.71
CA PRO A 306 10.11 -5.98 12.03
C PRO A 306 10.77 -5.74 10.67
N GLU A 307 11.72 -6.60 10.31
CA GLU A 307 12.26 -6.65 8.96
C GLU A 307 11.23 -7.20 7.98
N VAL A 308 11.16 -6.57 6.81
CA VAL A 308 10.29 -6.95 5.71
C VAL A 308 11.11 -7.16 4.44
N THR A 309 10.86 -8.25 3.74
CA THR A 309 11.59 -8.58 2.52
C THR A 309 10.83 -8.06 1.30
N ARG A 310 11.46 -7.20 0.48
CA ARG A 310 10.84 -6.72 -0.75
C ARG A 310 10.48 -7.90 -1.67
N THR A 311 9.22 -7.93 -2.10
CA THR A 311 8.66 -8.99 -2.92
C THR A 311 7.97 -8.38 -4.14
N TRP A 312 8.25 -8.96 -5.32
CA TRP A 312 7.65 -8.57 -6.60
C TRP A 312 6.96 -9.75 -7.25
N ILE A 313 5.82 -9.51 -7.88
CA ILE A 313 5.08 -10.52 -8.64
C ILE A 313 5.13 -10.15 -10.12
N GLY A 314 5.37 -11.14 -10.96
CA GLY A 314 5.43 -10.97 -12.41
C GLY A 314 5.43 -12.31 -13.12
N LYS A 315 5.33 -12.26 -14.44
CA LYS A 315 5.45 -13.44 -15.29
C LYS A 315 6.87 -13.48 -15.82
N PHE A 316 7.76 -14.17 -15.14
CA PHE A 316 9.20 -14.07 -15.43
C PHE A 316 9.68 -15.08 -16.50
N THR A 317 8.78 -15.92 -17.01
CA THR A 317 9.08 -17.04 -17.91
C THR A 317 7.98 -17.24 -18.96
N ARG A 318 8.31 -17.93 -20.05
CA ARG A 318 7.38 -18.24 -21.17
C ARG A 318 6.12 -19.03 -20.80
N ASP A 319 6.10 -19.73 -19.68
CA ASP A 319 4.88 -20.39 -19.18
C ASP A 319 3.79 -19.39 -18.74
N LYS A 320 4.13 -18.09 -18.67
CA LYS A 320 3.23 -16.98 -18.31
C LYS A 320 2.52 -17.19 -16.96
N ARG A 321 3.07 -18.03 -16.08
CA ARG A 321 2.59 -18.20 -14.70
C ARG A 321 3.11 -17.06 -13.84
N GLU A 322 2.31 -16.65 -12.86
CA GLU A 322 2.74 -15.65 -11.88
C GLU A 322 3.78 -16.25 -10.93
N LYS A 323 4.87 -15.53 -10.75
CA LYS A 323 6.00 -15.93 -9.91
C LYS A 323 6.41 -14.77 -9.03
N ARG A 324 7.02 -15.11 -7.91
CA ARG A 324 7.55 -14.16 -6.94
C ARG A 324 9.05 -14.00 -7.14
N LEU A 325 9.50 -12.78 -7.36
CA LEU A 325 10.89 -12.39 -7.25
C LEU A 325 11.13 -11.76 -5.88
N VAL A 326 12.20 -12.15 -5.22
CA VAL A 326 12.60 -11.68 -3.89
C VAL A 326 14.02 -11.20 -3.96
N ILE A 327 14.31 -10.06 -3.35
CA ILE A 327 15.69 -9.66 -3.05
C ILE A 327 16.00 -10.11 -1.62
N LYS A 328 17.14 -10.78 -1.44
CA LYS A 328 17.66 -11.16 -0.13
C LYS A 328 19.05 -10.57 0.05
N GLY A 329 19.26 -9.95 1.21
CA GLY A 329 20.54 -9.41 1.63
C GLY A 329 21.15 -10.24 2.76
N ALA A 330 22.45 -10.47 2.69
CA ALA A 330 23.30 -10.89 3.80
C ALA A 330 24.71 -10.36 3.50
N ASP A 331 25.08 -9.23 4.10
CA ASP A 331 26.10 -9.14 5.15
C ASP A 331 26.41 -7.67 5.44
N ALA A 332 26.47 -7.27 6.71
CA ALA A 332 26.74 -5.88 7.11
C ALA A 332 28.13 -5.39 6.70
N ALA A 333 29.03 -6.32 6.32
CA ALA A 333 30.38 -6.04 5.89
C ALA A 333 30.51 -5.74 4.39
N HIS A 334 29.59 -6.23 3.54
CA HIS A 334 29.69 -6.08 2.08
C HIS A 334 28.30 -6.01 1.45
N SER A 335 28.00 -4.89 0.78
CA SER A 335 26.71 -4.48 0.19
C SER A 335 26.21 -5.34 -0.98
N LEU A 336 26.19 -6.66 -0.83
CA LEU A 336 25.75 -7.62 -1.84
C LEU A 336 24.36 -8.19 -1.49
N SER A 337 23.57 -8.42 -2.52
CA SER A 337 22.24 -9.03 -2.45
C SER A 337 22.08 -10.03 -3.59
N PHE A 338 21.16 -10.98 -3.44
CA PHE A 338 20.81 -11.90 -4.52
C PHE A 338 19.30 -11.90 -4.74
N LEU A 339 18.89 -12.32 -5.93
CA LEU A 339 17.50 -12.46 -6.29
C LEU A 339 17.12 -13.95 -6.25
N GLU A 340 15.93 -14.24 -5.73
CA GLU A 340 15.33 -15.58 -5.76
C GLU A 340 13.97 -15.51 -6.47
N LEU A 341 13.75 -16.41 -7.41
CA LEU A 341 12.48 -16.58 -8.11
C LEU A 341 11.76 -17.79 -7.55
N TYR A 342 10.49 -17.63 -7.20
CA TYR A 342 9.61 -18.66 -6.63
C TYR A 342 8.36 -18.82 -7.49
N ASP A 343 7.97 -20.07 -7.74
CA ASP A 343 6.66 -20.37 -8.31
C ASP A 343 5.57 -20.15 -7.25
N LEU A 344 4.56 -19.33 -7.56
CA LEU A 344 3.51 -18.99 -6.58
C LEU A 344 2.56 -20.16 -6.30
N THR A 345 2.42 -21.10 -7.22
CA THR A 345 1.53 -22.26 -7.06
C THR A 345 2.12 -23.29 -6.11
N SER A 346 3.40 -23.62 -6.28
CA SER A 346 4.09 -24.66 -5.52
C SER A 346 4.89 -24.12 -4.34
N GLY A 347 5.19 -22.81 -4.31
CA GLY A 347 6.05 -22.17 -3.32
C GLY A 347 7.53 -22.55 -3.43
N LYS A 348 7.93 -23.33 -4.45
CA LYS A 348 9.32 -23.77 -4.64
C LYS A 348 10.15 -22.68 -5.31
N ARG A 349 11.41 -22.56 -4.88
CA ARG A 349 12.41 -21.69 -5.53
C ARG A 349 12.81 -22.31 -6.87
N GLU A 350 12.59 -21.57 -7.95
CA GLU A 350 12.97 -21.97 -9.31
C GLU A 350 14.37 -21.48 -9.69
N ALA A 351 14.75 -20.28 -9.25
CA ALA A 351 16.05 -19.69 -9.58
C ALA A 351 16.62 -18.88 -8.43
N LYS A 352 17.95 -18.77 -8.40
CA LYS A 352 18.71 -17.90 -7.51
C LYS A 352 19.89 -17.30 -8.26
N THR A 353 20.11 -16.00 -8.12
CA THR A 353 21.28 -15.33 -8.70
C THR A 353 22.50 -15.44 -7.78
N PRO A 354 23.72 -15.25 -8.31
CA PRO A 354 24.86 -14.90 -7.48
C PRO A 354 24.61 -13.61 -6.68
N PRO A 355 25.33 -13.39 -5.56
CA PRO A 355 25.37 -12.10 -4.88
C PRO A 355 25.90 -10.99 -5.81
N MET A 356 25.25 -9.84 -5.79
CA MET A 356 25.49 -8.69 -6.65
C MET A 356 25.33 -7.38 -5.85
N PRO A 357 26.05 -6.30 -6.20
CA PRO A 357 25.95 -5.02 -5.50
C PRO A 357 24.70 -4.22 -5.93
N ILE A 358 23.53 -4.73 -5.57
CA ILE A 358 22.24 -4.19 -5.98
C ILE A 358 21.89 -2.94 -5.15
N ARG A 359 21.67 -1.82 -5.83
CA ARG A 359 21.19 -0.55 -5.24
C ARG A 359 19.71 -0.30 -5.50
N LYS A 360 19.18 -0.82 -6.60
CA LYS A 360 17.76 -0.70 -6.96
C LYS A 360 17.33 -1.91 -7.79
N VAL A 361 16.07 -2.30 -7.63
CA VAL A 361 15.41 -3.32 -8.44
C VAL A 361 14.09 -2.76 -8.93
N GLN A 362 13.80 -2.94 -10.22
CA GLN A 362 12.50 -2.65 -10.79
C GLN A 362 12.14 -3.73 -11.82
N PRO A 363 11.11 -4.55 -11.56
CA PRO A 363 10.54 -5.41 -12.59
C PRO A 363 9.87 -4.56 -13.67
N VAL A 364 10.05 -4.95 -14.93
CA VAL A 364 9.49 -4.24 -16.08
C VAL A 364 9.30 -5.21 -17.25
N ASP A 365 8.12 -5.21 -17.87
CA ASP A 365 7.88 -5.84 -19.17
C ASP A 365 8.37 -4.89 -20.26
N LEU A 366 9.62 -5.05 -20.71
CA LEU A 366 10.35 -4.09 -21.54
C LEU A 366 9.76 -3.93 -22.93
N ASN A 367 9.28 -5.03 -23.50
CA ASN A 367 8.82 -5.13 -24.89
C ASN A 367 7.29 -5.24 -25.01
N SER A 368 6.57 -5.27 -23.88
CA SER A 368 5.12 -5.49 -23.77
C SER A 368 4.68 -6.87 -24.29
N ASP A 369 5.49 -7.92 -24.09
CA ASP A 369 5.16 -9.30 -24.50
C ASP A 369 4.46 -10.12 -23.39
N GLY A 370 4.32 -9.52 -22.20
CA GLY A 370 3.74 -10.11 -21.01
C GLY A 370 4.72 -10.92 -20.18
N ILE A 371 6.02 -10.92 -20.49
CA ILE A 371 7.11 -11.43 -19.68
C ILE A 371 7.77 -10.25 -18.95
N THR A 372 8.14 -10.47 -17.69
CA THR A 372 8.71 -9.45 -16.80
C THR A 372 10.22 -9.62 -16.74
N GLU A 373 10.95 -8.64 -17.24
CA GLU A 373 12.38 -8.48 -17.03
C GLU A 373 12.67 -7.73 -15.72
N ILE A 374 13.94 -7.67 -15.37
CA ILE A 374 14.43 -7.06 -14.13
C ILE A 374 15.44 -6.00 -14.51
N MET A 375 15.10 -4.73 -14.24
CA MET A 375 16.07 -3.66 -14.18
C MET A 375 16.75 -3.68 -12.81
N LEU A 376 18.08 -3.69 -12.79
CA LEU A 376 18.88 -3.46 -11.60
C LEU A 376 19.66 -2.15 -11.77
N ILE A 377 19.84 -1.41 -10.67
CA ILE A 377 20.98 -0.48 -10.58
C ILE A 377 22.01 -1.16 -9.72
N GLN A 378 23.21 -1.32 -10.28
CA GLN A 378 24.36 -1.90 -9.59
C GLN A 378 25.48 -0.89 -9.51
N GLU A 379 26.27 -0.95 -8.45
CA GLU A 379 27.48 -0.16 -8.29
C GLU A 379 28.70 -1.04 -8.58
N ILE A 380 29.30 -0.85 -9.75
CA ILE A 380 30.33 -1.75 -10.29
C ILE A 380 31.50 -0.94 -10.81
N TYR A 381 32.72 -1.45 -10.59
CA TYR A 381 33.95 -0.91 -11.18
C TYR A 381 34.04 -1.28 -12.67
N SER A 382 34.14 -0.26 -13.51
CA SER A 382 34.40 -0.40 -14.94
C SER A 382 35.89 -0.22 -15.20
N ALA A 383 36.58 -1.25 -15.66
CA ALA A 383 38.01 -1.14 -16.01
C ALA A 383 38.25 -0.20 -17.21
N PHE A 384 37.24 -0.06 -18.09
CA PHE A 384 37.28 0.85 -19.23
C PHE A 384 37.20 2.31 -18.79
N ASP A 385 36.25 2.62 -17.89
CA ASP A 385 36.03 3.97 -17.38
C ASP A 385 36.96 4.31 -16.18
N ARG A 386 37.63 3.29 -15.63
CA ARG A 386 38.48 3.34 -14.42
C ARG A 386 37.76 3.96 -13.21
N GLU A 387 36.47 3.70 -13.07
CA GLU A 387 35.66 4.19 -11.96
C GLU A 387 34.65 3.15 -11.49
N THR A 388 34.31 3.21 -10.21
CA THR A 388 33.11 2.57 -9.67
C THR A 388 31.94 3.54 -9.82
N ALA A 389 30.90 3.11 -10.51
CA ALA A 389 29.73 3.95 -10.75
C ALA A 389 28.44 3.12 -10.72
N LYS A 390 27.33 3.81 -10.46
CA LYS A 390 26.00 3.23 -10.66
C LYS A 390 25.77 3.01 -12.15
N ARG A 391 25.31 1.81 -12.49
CA ARG A 391 24.96 1.43 -13.87
C ARG A 391 23.63 0.70 -13.86
N VAL A 392 22.81 0.97 -14.87
CA VAL A 392 21.58 0.20 -15.10
C VAL A 392 21.98 -1.14 -15.69
N TYR A 393 21.33 -2.22 -15.30
CA TYR A 393 21.46 -3.54 -15.92
C TYR A 393 20.06 -4.05 -16.21
N LEU A 394 19.91 -4.76 -17.32
CA LEU A 394 18.66 -5.44 -17.64
C LEU A 394 18.92 -6.94 -17.66
N TYR A 395 18.10 -7.68 -16.94
CA TYR A 395 18.16 -9.13 -16.87
C TYR A 395 16.80 -9.73 -17.23
N SER A 396 16.84 -10.91 -17.83
CA SER A 396 15.68 -11.79 -17.93
C SER A 396 15.87 -13.00 -17.01
N MET A 397 14.75 -13.54 -16.55
CA MET A 397 14.66 -14.81 -15.83
C MET A 397 14.02 -15.90 -16.72
N ASP A 398 13.75 -15.62 -18.00
CA ASP A 398 13.19 -16.59 -18.93
C ASP A 398 14.23 -17.65 -19.30
N GLY A 399 13.97 -18.91 -18.95
CA GLY A 399 14.92 -20.02 -19.14
C GLY A 399 16.18 -19.96 -18.24
N GLY A 400 16.28 -18.97 -17.36
CA GLY A 400 17.42 -18.75 -16.46
C GLY A 400 17.80 -17.28 -16.30
N PHE A 401 18.60 -16.95 -15.30
CA PHE A 401 19.07 -15.58 -15.07
C PHE A 401 20.17 -15.19 -16.05
N HIS A 402 19.87 -14.28 -16.97
CA HIS A 402 20.83 -13.82 -17.97
C HIS A 402 20.66 -12.32 -18.27
N ALA A 403 21.78 -11.65 -18.56
CA ALA A 403 21.78 -10.23 -18.86
C ALA A 403 21.32 -9.97 -20.30
N LEU A 404 20.31 -9.12 -20.45
CA LEU A 404 19.92 -8.50 -21.72
C LEU A 404 20.79 -7.27 -22.03
N TRP A 405 21.22 -6.56 -20.99
CA TRP A 405 22.13 -5.44 -21.10
C TRP A 405 23.03 -5.31 -19.87
N ARG A 406 24.34 -5.13 -20.09
CA ARG A 406 25.39 -5.29 -19.08
C ARG A 406 25.98 -3.98 -18.54
N GLY A 407 25.18 -2.92 -18.50
CA GLY A 407 25.53 -1.69 -17.79
C GLY A 407 26.64 -0.86 -18.40
N SER A 408 26.71 -0.81 -19.73
CA SER A 408 27.45 0.25 -20.43
C SER A 408 26.99 1.64 -19.95
N ALA A 409 27.85 2.65 -20.02
CA ALA A 409 27.48 4.00 -19.63
C ALA A 409 26.25 4.47 -20.43
N LEU A 410 25.33 5.17 -19.75
CA LEU A 410 24.35 6.02 -20.43
C LEU A 410 25.03 7.33 -20.85
N SER A 411 24.29 8.41 -21.11
CA SER A 411 24.91 9.62 -21.66
C SER A 411 25.74 10.43 -20.64
N ARG A 412 25.49 10.25 -19.34
CA ARG A 412 26.12 11.00 -18.23
C ARG A 412 26.27 10.12 -16.99
N PRO A 413 27.06 10.52 -15.97
CA PRO A 413 27.12 9.80 -14.71
C PRO A 413 25.73 9.63 -14.10
N LEU A 414 25.42 8.41 -13.66
CA LEU A 414 24.07 8.03 -13.22
C LEU A 414 23.94 8.23 -11.70
N LEU A 415 22.86 8.90 -11.28
CA LEU A 415 22.50 8.99 -9.87
C LEU A 415 21.42 7.96 -9.52
N ASP A 416 20.38 7.87 -10.35
CA ASP A 416 19.29 6.91 -10.23
C ASP A 416 18.52 6.79 -11.56
N ALA A 417 17.70 5.76 -11.71
CA ALA A 417 16.81 5.60 -12.86
C ALA A 417 15.56 4.81 -12.52
N THR A 418 14.52 4.98 -13.33
CA THR A 418 13.27 4.23 -13.27
C THR A 418 12.66 4.09 -14.65
N PHE A 419 12.08 2.94 -14.96
CA PHE A 419 11.15 2.82 -16.07
C PHE A 419 9.81 3.48 -15.74
N THR A 420 9.18 4.02 -16.77
CA THR A 420 7.82 4.56 -16.73
C THR A 420 7.09 4.35 -18.06
N ARG A 421 5.82 4.74 -18.13
CA ARG A 421 4.97 4.66 -19.33
C ARG A 421 4.17 5.94 -19.52
N GLU A 422 4.02 6.36 -20.77
CA GLU A 422 3.06 7.38 -21.17
C GLU A 422 1.75 6.70 -21.57
N GLY A 423 0.74 6.76 -20.70
CA GLY A 423 -0.54 6.07 -20.91
C GLY A 423 -0.36 4.55 -21.09
N LYS A 424 -0.88 4.00 -22.19
CA LYS A 424 -0.73 2.58 -22.58
C LYS A 424 0.51 2.33 -23.45
N GLY A 425 1.42 3.30 -23.56
CA GLY A 425 2.62 3.20 -24.38
C GLY A 425 3.63 2.15 -23.89
N LYS A 426 4.64 1.89 -24.73
CA LYS A 426 5.81 1.09 -24.36
C LYS A 426 6.57 1.77 -23.22
N PRO A 427 7.21 1.00 -22.32
CA PRO A 427 7.96 1.59 -21.24
C PRO A 427 9.21 2.28 -21.79
N PHE A 428 9.64 3.33 -21.11
CA PHE A 428 10.88 4.03 -21.37
C PHE A 428 11.61 4.28 -20.06
N LEU A 429 12.94 4.27 -20.11
CA LEU A 429 13.78 4.52 -18.96
C LEU A 429 13.91 6.03 -18.77
N VAL A 430 13.71 6.51 -17.56
CA VAL A 430 14.07 7.87 -17.14
C VAL A 430 15.25 7.76 -16.20
N ALA A 431 16.36 8.38 -16.58
CA ALA A 431 17.56 8.44 -15.77
C ALA A 431 17.76 9.85 -15.23
N LEU A 432 18.04 9.92 -13.93
CA LEU A 432 18.51 11.11 -13.26
C LEU A 432 20.03 11.10 -13.30
N HIS A 433 20.60 12.08 -13.99
CA HIS A 433 22.03 12.27 -14.12
C HIS A 433 22.49 13.48 -13.31
N SER A 434 23.76 13.46 -12.92
CA SER A 434 24.45 14.70 -12.64
C SER A 434 24.56 15.53 -13.92
N ALA A 435 24.60 16.86 -13.78
CA ALA A 435 24.68 17.74 -14.93
C ALA A 435 26.04 17.68 -15.65
N ASP A 436 27.09 17.21 -14.98
CA ASP A 436 28.41 17.02 -15.56
C ASP A 436 28.46 15.86 -16.56
N SER A 437 29.54 15.79 -17.33
CA SER A 437 29.72 14.76 -18.36
C SER A 437 30.90 13.86 -18.04
N PHE A 438 31.01 12.73 -18.73
CA PHE A 438 32.19 11.88 -18.64
C PHE A 438 33.47 12.58 -19.15
N LEU A 439 33.35 13.62 -19.98
CA LEU A 439 34.47 14.38 -20.53
C LEU A 439 34.88 15.58 -19.65
N ALA A 440 33.92 16.19 -18.97
CA ALA A 440 34.11 17.33 -18.08
C ALA A 440 33.37 17.05 -16.78
N ARG A 441 34.09 16.45 -15.81
CA ARG A 441 33.55 16.02 -14.52
C ARG A 441 33.56 17.18 -13.52
N THR A 442 32.42 17.39 -12.89
CA THR A 442 32.24 18.29 -11.75
C THR A 442 31.38 17.57 -10.71
N PRO A 443 31.93 16.54 -10.02
CA PRO A 443 31.14 15.60 -9.23
C PRO A 443 30.38 16.24 -8.06
N SER A 444 30.82 17.44 -7.62
CA SER A 444 30.17 18.23 -6.57
C SER A 444 28.99 19.06 -7.06
N THR A 445 28.67 19.03 -8.35
CA THR A 445 27.53 19.79 -8.89
C THR A 445 26.22 19.36 -8.24
N LYS A 446 25.38 20.34 -7.95
CA LYS A 446 24.01 20.14 -7.44
C LYS A 446 22.98 20.11 -8.57
N GLU A 447 23.38 20.47 -9.78
CA GLU A 447 22.52 20.48 -10.96
C GLU A 447 22.30 19.05 -11.47
N ARG A 448 21.09 18.80 -11.99
CA ARG A 448 20.70 17.50 -12.53
C ARG A 448 20.18 17.63 -13.95
N THR A 449 20.34 16.54 -14.68
CA THR A 449 19.80 16.38 -16.01
C THR A 449 18.94 15.13 -16.04
N ILE A 450 17.71 15.27 -16.50
CA ILE A 450 16.79 14.16 -16.69
C ILE A 450 16.87 13.73 -18.14
N MET A 451 17.21 12.45 -18.37
CA MET A 451 17.29 11.89 -19.71
C MET A 451 16.34 10.70 -19.84
N SER A 452 15.52 10.72 -20.89
CA SER A 452 14.64 9.60 -21.24
C SER A 452 15.26 8.77 -22.34
N TYR A 453 15.15 7.45 -22.21
CA TYR A 453 15.68 6.48 -23.16
C TYR A 453 14.66 5.42 -23.54
N ARG A 454 14.67 5.00 -24.81
CA ARG A 454 13.89 3.88 -25.31
C ARG A 454 14.77 2.64 -25.39
N TRP A 455 14.27 1.53 -24.87
CA TRP A 455 14.86 0.22 -25.15
C TRP A 455 14.69 -0.12 -26.63
N ASN A 456 15.79 -0.45 -27.31
CA ASN A 456 15.79 -0.75 -28.75
C ASN A 456 16.12 -2.22 -29.08
N GLY A 457 16.15 -3.10 -28.07
CA GLY A 457 16.45 -4.53 -28.21
C GLY A 457 17.91 -4.89 -27.89
N PHE A 458 18.84 -3.94 -27.96
CA PHE A 458 20.26 -4.16 -27.63
C PHE A 458 20.80 -3.16 -26.60
N GLY A 459 20.15 -2.00 -26.46
CA GLY A 459 20.54 -0.94 -25.56
C GLY A 459 19.48 0.15 -25.49
N PHE A 460 19.95 1.37 -25.25
CA PHE A 460 19.11 2.53 -25.02
C PHE A 460 19.35 3.62 -26.07
N SER A 461 18.29 4.11 -26.67
CA SER A 461 18.29 5.29 -27.54
C SER A 461 17.72 6.49 -26.78
N GLY A 462 18.45 7.60 -26.73
CA GLY A 462 17.96 8.84 -26.12
C GLY A 462 16.71 9.36 -26.83
N ILE A 463 15.73 9.83 -26.05
CA ILE A 463 14.46 10.37 -26.57
C ILE A 463 14.32 11.85 -26.24
N LYS A 464 14.54 12.23 -24.98
CA LYS A 464 14.27 13.58 -24.48
C LYS A 464 15.22 13.91 -23.32
N GLU A 465 15.82 15.09 -23.40
CA GLU A 465 16.63 15.67 -22.32
C GLU A 465 15.87 16.85 -21.71
N VAL A 466 15.84 16.91 -20.39
CA VAL A 466 15.34 18.07 -19.66
C VAL A 466 16.39 18.46 -18.63
N ARG A 467 16.88 19.71 -18.70
CA ARG A 467 17.65 20.29 -17.60
C ARG A 467 16.67 20.65 -16.51
N GLY A 468 16.86 20.10 -15.33
CA GLY A 468 15.87 20.28 -14.28
C GLY A 468 16.23 19.50 -13.03
N GLU A 469 15.90 20.15 -11.91
CA GLU A 469 16.06 19.70 -10.54
C GLU A 469 17.45 19.92 -9.95
N THR A 470 17.51 20.80 -8.97
CA THR A 470 18.69 20.98 -8.14
C THR A 470 18.54 20.04 -6.93
N PHE A 471 19.60 19.36 -6.52
CA PHE A 471 19.69 18.49 -5.34
C PHE A 471 19.08 17.09 -5.39
N ALA A 472 18.15 16.78 -6.33
CA ALA A 472 17.59 15.44 -6.41
C ALA A 472 18.68 14.36 -6.53
N ASP A 473 18.56 13.29 -5.74
CA ASP A 473 19.50 12.16 -5.73
C ASP A 473 18.85 10.82 -6.13
N SER A 474 17.51 10.81 -6.25
CA SER A 474 16.72 9.64 -6.57
C SER A 474 15.48 10.00 -7.39
N VAL A 475 15.01 9.04 -8.18
CA VAL A 475 13.82 9.17 -9.04
C VAL A 475 12.97 7.91 -8.99
N ALA A 476 11.67 8.07 -8.79
CA ALA A 476 10.67 6.99 -8.80
C ALA A 476 9.57 7.28 -9.80
N SER A 477 8.82 6.25 -10.23
CA SER A 477 7.69 6.45 -11.13
C SER A 477 6.41 5.74 -10.69
N ALA A 478 5.41 6.55 -10.35
CA ALA A 478 4.11 6.13 -9.90
C ALA A 478 3.00 6.71 -10.79
N LYS A 479 2.04 5.90 -11.23
CA LYS A 479 0.90 6.34 -12.09
C LYS A 479 1.30 7.17 -13.32
N GLY A 480 2.45 6.88 -13.94
CA GLY A 480 2.95 7.65 -15.11
C GLY A 480 3.51 9.04 -14.75
N LYS A 481 3.61 9.36 -13.47
CA LYS A 481 4.33 10.52 -12.95
C LYS A 481 5.72 10.11 -12.50
N LEU A 482 6.64 11.06 -12.53
CA LEU A 482 7.98 10.95 -11.97
C LEU A 482 8.03 11.76 -10.68
N ARG A 483 8.58 11.15 -9.64
CA ARG A 483 8.87 11.80 -8.37
C ARG A 483 10.37 11.88 -8.21
N PHE A 484 10.85 13.05 -7.84
CA PHE A 484 12.26 13.27 -7.56
C PHE A 484 12.42 13.54 -6.08
N LEU A 485 13.42 12.91 -5.48
CA LEU A 485 13.61 12.94 -4.04
C LEU A 485 15.03 13.36 -3.70
N HIS A 486 15.17 13.94 -2.51
CA HIS A 486 16.45 14.20 -1.87
C HIS A 486 16.41 13.69 -0.43
N LYS A 487 17.31 12.77 -0.08
CA LYS A 487 17.35 12.13 1.25
C LYS A 487 15.98 11.56 1.68
N GLY A 488 15.25 10.96 0.74
CA GLY A 488 13.93 10.35 0.97
C GLY A 488 12.75 11.32 0.92
N SER A 489 12.97 12.63 0.98
CA SER A 489 11.89 13.62 0.88
C SER A 489 11.59 13.95 -0.58
N ILE A 490 10.31 13.98 -0.96
CA ILE A 490 9.88 14.39 -2.31
C ILE A 490 10.20 15.88 -2.49
N LEU A 491 11.03 16.20 -3.49
CA LEU A 491 11.28 17.58 -3.91
C LEU A 491 10.23 18.06 -4.91
N ASN A 492 9.86 17.20 -5.86
CA ASN A 492 8.98 17.54 -6.95
C ASN A 492 8.32 16.30 -7.57
N GLU A 493 7.19 16.51 -8.25
CA GLU A 493 6.46 15.50 -8.99
C GLU A 493 6.03 16.07 -10.36
N ILE A 494 6.41 15.40 -11.45
CA ILE A 494 6.08 15.84 -12.82
C ILE A 494 5.47 14.71 -13.64
N THR A 495 4.68 15.06 -14.65
CA THR A 495 4.30 14.13 -15.71
C THR A 495 5.18 14.38 -16.91
N LEU A 496 6.03 13.42 -17.27
CA LEU A 496 6.89 13.57 -18.44
C LEU A 496 6.16 13.11 -19.71
N LYS A 497 5.87 14.06 -20.61
CA LYS A 497 5.33 13.78 -21.94
C LYS A 497 6.45 13.64 -22.96
N LEU A 498 6.45 12.56 -23.73
CA LEU A 498 7.46 12.34 -24.78
C LEU A 498 7.15 13.15 -26.05
N SER A 499 5.87 13.43 -26.33
CA SER A 499 5.44 14.32 -27.41
C SER A 499 5.13 15.72 -26.90
N GLY A 500 5.87 16.73 -27.40
CA GLY A 500 5.66 18.16 -27.11
C GLY A 500 6.97 18.89 -26.79
N GLY A 501 7.15 20.08 -27.40
CA GLY A 501 8.03 21.14 -26.87
C GLY A 501 7.43 21.71 -25.59
N PHE A 502 8.29 22.33 -24.77
CA PHE A 502 8.04 22.77 -23.38
C PHE A 502 6.63 23.28 -23.08
#